data_AF-M2PDK6-F1
#
_entry.id   AF-M2PDK6-F1
#
_cell.length_a   1.000
_cell.length_b   1.000
_cell.length_c   1.000
_cell.angle_alpha   90.00
_cell.angle_beta   90.00
_cell.angle_gamma   90.00
#
_symmetry.space_group_name_H-M   'P 1'
#
loop_
_entity.id
_entity.type
_entity.pdbx_description
1 polymer ?
#
loop_
_entity_poly.entity_id
_entity_poly.type
_entity_poly.pdbx_seq_one_letter_code
_entity_poly.pdbx_strand_id
1 'polypeptide(L)' 'MIGQRTFTGWPFLQEGMVTAISDSLFTYEKLVVVPGQPPKVVSNPHTPQGLGLWKSKAEKIEHFYSKRCGVIAGQIEV' A
#
# COMPACT_ATOMS: atom_id res chain seq x y z
N MET A 1 8.47 6.12 4.21
CA MET A 1 7.08 6.60 4.39
C MET A 1 6.33 5.88 5.51
N ILE A 2 6.57 4.59 5.79
CA ILE A 2 5.85 3.89 6.87
C ILE A 2 6.02 4.63 8.21
N GLY A 3 4.92 4.89 8.91
CA GLY A 3 4.84 5.68 10.14
C GLY A 3 4.96 7.19 9.95
N GLN A 4 4.81 7.69 8.73
CA GLN A 4 4.72 9.12 8.44
C GLN A 4 3.31 9.48 7.92
N ARG A 5 2.91 10.73 8.15
CA ARG A 5 1.69 11.28 7.57
C ARG A 5 1.90 11.55 6.07
N THR A 6 0.90 11.22 5.28
CA THR A 6 0.84 11.50 3.84
C THR A 6 -0.56 11.93 3.44
N PHE A 7 -0.68 12.51 2.25
CA PHE A 7 -1.98 12.83 1.66
C PHE A 7 -2.38 11.72 0.67
N THR A 8 -3.60 11.23 0.76
CA THR A 8 -4.17 10.21 -0.13
C THR A 8 -5.54 10.65 -0.65
N GLY A 9 -6.12 9.93 -1.62
CA GLY A 9 -7.48 10.18 -2.09
C GLY A 9 -7.64 11.29 -3.13
N TRP A 10 -6.63 11.51 -3.98
CA TRP A 10 -6.74 12.43 -5.11
C TRP A 10 -8.06 12.21 -5.89
N PRO A 11 -8.78 13.27 -6.33
CA PRO A 11 -8.40 14.69 -6.28
C PRO A 11 -8.69 15.38 -4.94
N PHE A 12 -9.42 14.74 -4.03
CA PHE A 12 -9.80 15.32 -2.74
C PHE A 12 -8.89 14.81 -1.63
N LEU A 13 -7.71 15.42 -1.53
CA LEU A 13 -6.66 14.97 -0.62
C LEU A 13 -7.13 14.92 0.83
N GLN A 14 -6.82 13.81 1.50
CA GLN A 14 -7.07 13.55 2.91
C GLN A 14 -5.76 13.14 3.58
N GLU A 15 -5.55 13.60 4.81
CA GLU A 15 -4.40 13.17 5.61
C GLU A 15 -4.61 11.74 6.14
N GLY A 16 -3.58 10.92 6.01
CA GLY A 16 -3.53 9.57 6.57
C GLY A 16 -2.14 9.21 7.07
N MET A 17 -2.05 8.32 8.06
CA MET A 17 -0.80 7.73 8.51
C MET A 17 -0.52 6.45 7.70
N VAL A 18 0.67 6.32 7.11
CA VAL A 18 1.05 5.11 6.38
C VAL A 18 1.40 4.00 7.37
N THR A 19 0.55 2.97 7.48
CA THR A 19 0.80 1.82 8.37
C THR A 19 1.63 0.73 7.71
N ALA A 20 1.41 0.49 6.42
CA ALA A 20 2.05 -0.53 5.61
C ALA A 20 2.16 -0.08 4.15
N ILE A 21 3.08 -0.69 3.40
CA ILE A 21 3.22 -0.55 1.94
C ILE A 21 3.32 -1.96 1.36
N SER A 22 2.60 -2.27 0.29
CA SER A 22 2.55 -3.63 -0.26
C SER A 22 2.89 -3.62 -1.75
N ASP A 23 3.91 -4.37 -2.14
CA ASP A 23 4.17 -4.68 -3.54
C ASP A 23 3.49 -6.00 -3.96
N SER A 24 3.78 -6.45 -5.18
CA SER A 24 3.22 -7.69 -5.75
C SER A 24 3.54 -8.97 -4.97
N LEU A 25 4.58 -9.00 -4.15
CA LEU A 25 5.11 -10.20 -3.46
C LEU A 25 5.21 -10.03 -1.94
N PHE A 26 5.39 -8.82 -1.42
CA PHE A 26 5.67 -8.51 -0.03
C PHE A 26 4.83 -7.35 0.49
N THR A 27 4.59 -7.36 1.81
CA THR A 27 4.08 -6.22 2.57
C THR A 27 5.12 -5.78 3.57
N TYR A 28 5.42 -4.48 3.57
CA TYR A 28 6.38 -3.83 4.45
C TYR A 28 5.65 -3.15 5.60
N GLU A 29 5.97 -3.55 6.82
CA GLU A 29 5.34 -3.02 8.04
C GLU A 29 6.38 -2.64 9.08
N LYS A 30 6.07 -1.67 9.94
CA LYS A 30 6.90 -1.35 11.10
C LYS A 30 6.51 -2.25 12.27
N LEU A 31 7.38 -3.19 12.62
CA LEU A 31 7.18 -4.11 13.73
C LEU A 31 8.30 -3.97 14.78
N VAL A 32 7.92 -4.12 16.05
CA VAL A 32 8.87 -4.26 17.15
C VAL A 32 9.23 -5.74 17.26
N VAL A 33 10.35 -6.12 16.64
CA VAL A 33 10.81 -7.52 16.59
C VAL A 33 11.31 -8.01 17.96
N VAL A 34 11.86 -7.10 18.76
CA VAL A 34 12.36 -7.39 20.12
C VAL A 34 11.76 -6.38 21.09
N PRO A 35 11.15 -6.81 22.21
CA PRO A 35 10.64 -5.91 23.23
C PRO A 35 11.72 -4.93 23.70
N GLY A 36 11.41 -3.62 23.69
CA GLY A 36 12.33 -2.55 24.10
C GLY A 36 13.29 -2.03 23.01
N GLN A 37 13.27 -2.60 21.80
CA GLN A 37 14.03 -2.09 20.65
C GLN A 37 13.16 -1.18 19.76
N PRO A 38 13.76 -0.22 19.04
CA PRO A 38 13.02 0.60 18.10
C PRO A 38 12.38 -0.24 16.98
N PRO A 39 11.17 0.11 16.52
CA PRO A 39 10.48 -0.62 15.47
C PRO A 39 11.29 -0.58 14.17
N LYS A 40 11.41 -1.73 13.52
CA LYS A 40 12.11 -1.90 12.25
C LYS A 40 11.11 -2.23 11.15
N VAL A 41 11.46 -1.86 9.91
CA VAL A 41 10.67 -2.25 8.75
C VAL A 41 10.97 -3.72 8.44
N VAL A 42 9.93 -4.54 8.42
CA VAL A 42 10.00 -5.97 8.11
C VAL A 42 9.27 -6.22 6.81
N SER A 43 9.85 -7.03 5.93
CA SER A 43 9.23 -7.53 4.71
C SER A 43 8.52 -8.85 4.98
N ASN A 44 7.20 -8.88 4.90
CA ASN A 44 6.40 -10.08 5.06
C ASN A 44 5.88 -10.56 3.70
N PRO A 45 6.24 -11.77 3.22
CA PRO A 45 5.72 -12.27 1.96
C PRO A 45 4.21 -12.46 2.01
N HIS A 46 3.52 -12.19 0.90
CA HIS A 46 2.11 -12.47 0.77
C HIS A 46 1.84 -13.98 0.87
N THR A 47 0.70 -14.34 1.44
CA THR A 47 0.19 -15.71 1.29
C THR A 47 -0.21 -15.94 -0.17
N PRO A 48 -0.32 -17.20 -0.63
CA PRO A 48 -0.78 -17.49 -1.99
C PRO A 48 -2.12 -16.82 -2.35
N GLN A 49 -3.04 -16.70 -1.38
CA GLN A 49 -4.29 -15.94 -1.58
C GLN A 49 -4.06 -14.41 -1.58
N GLY A 50 -3.10 -13.94 -0.78
CA GLY A 50 -2.71 -12.52 -0.69
C GLY A 50 -2.24 -11.93 -2.02
N LEU A 51 -1.54 -12.72 -2.84
CA LEU A 51 -1.09 -12.30 -4.19
C LEU A 51 -2.28 -11.91 -5.09
N GLY A 52 -3.31 -12.76 -5.14
CA GLY A 52 -4.51 -12.49 -5.94
C GLY A 52 -5.31 -11.30 -5.41
N LEU A 53 -5.37 -11.14 -4.09
CA LEU A 53 -6.02 -10.00 -3.43
C LEU A 53 -5.30 -8.68 -3.73
N TRP A 54 -3.96 -8.67 -3.68
CA TRP A 54 -3.16 -7.48 -4.02
C TRP A 54 -3.41 -7.07 -5.47
N LYS A 55 -3.33 -8.03 -6.40
CA LYS A 55 -3.57 -7.77 -7.83
C LYS A 55 -4.98 -7.22 -8.08
N SER A 56 -6.00 -7.82 -7.48
CA SER A 56 -7.38 -7.35 -7.60
C SER A 56 -7.57 -5.92 -7.07
N LYS A 57 -6.84 -5.54 -6.00
CA LYS A 57 -6.87 -4.18 -5.45
C LYS A 57 -6.18 -3.18 -6.39
N ALA A 58 -5.01 -3.53 -6.93
CA ALA A 58 -4.29 -2.72 -7.91
C ALA A 58 -5.18 -2.42 -9.13
N GLU A 59 -5.75 -3.45 -9.76
CA GLU A 59 -6.64 -3.31 -10.92
C GLU A 59 -7.88 -2.45 -10.61
N LYS A 60 -8.44 -2.59 -9.40
CA LYS A 60 -9.57 -1.78 -8.95
C LYS A 60 -9.22 -0.29 -8.86
N ILE A 61 -8.02 0.04 -8.38
CA ILE A 61 -7.55 1.42 -8.29
C ILE A 61 -7.35 2.02 -9.69
N GLU A 62 -6.68 1.30 -10.58
CA GLU A 62 -6.49 1.71 -11.98
C GLU A 62 -7.83 1.93 -12.70
N HIS A 63 -8.77 1.01 -12.49
CA HIS A 63 -10.11 1.11 -13.06
C HIS A 63 -10.87 2.32 -12.52
N PHE A 64 -10.80 2.58 -11.21
CA PHE A 64 -11.43 3.74 -10.59
C PHE A 64 -10.91 5.04 -11.20
N TYR A 65 -9.59 5.23 -11.26
CA TYR A 65 -9.01 6.46 -11.79
C TYR A 65 -9.25 6.63 -13.28
N SER A 66 -9.12 5.56 -14.08
CA SER A 66 -9.33 5.63 -15.53
C SER A 66 -10.79 5.87 -15.89
N LYS A 67 -11.74 5.15 -15.28
CA LYS A 67 -13.15 5.20 -15.67
C LYS A 67 -13.95 6.28 -14.96
N ARG A 68 -13.64 6.59 -13.70
CA ARG A 68 -14.41 7.57 -12.91
C ARG A 68 -13.74 8.92 -12.82
N CYS A 69 -12.41 8.99 -12.89
CA CYS A 69 -11.67 10.25 -12.78
C CYS A 69 -11.04 10.73 -14.09
N GLY A 70 -11.10 9.94 -15.17
CA GLY A 70 -10.52 10.31 -16.46
C GLY A 70 -8.99 10.39 -16.47
N VAL A 71 -8.32 9.69 -15.54
CA VAL A 71 -6.86 9.71 -15.40
C VAL A 71 -6.27 8.32 -15.61
N ILE A 72 -5.23 8.24 -16.44
CA ILE A 72 -4.48 7.01 -16.69
C ILE A 72 -3.29 6.99 -15.72
N ALA A 73 -3.39 6.19 -14.65
CA ALA A 73 -2.37 6.11 -13.60
C ALA A 73 -1.16 5.24 -13.97
N GLY A 74 -1.25 4.44 -15.03
CA GLY A 74 -0.25 3.40 -15.34
C GLY A 74 -0.43 2.16 -14.47
N GLN A 75 0.57 1.27 -14.48
CA GLN A 75 0.57 0.06 -13.68
C GLN A 75 0.89 0.39 -12.21
N ILE A 76 0.10 -0.15 -11.27
CA ILE A 76 0.37 -0.01 -9.84
C ILE A 76 1.46 -0.99 -9.41
N GLU A 77 2.54 -0.47 -8.81
CA GLU A 77 3.69 -1.25 -8.35
C GLU A 77 3.71 -1.48 -6.82
N VAL A 78 3.16 -0.54 -6.03
CA VAL A 78 3.25 -0.49 -4.55
C VAL A 78 2.00 0.07 -3.86
#